data_AF-A0A7W3MUV5-F1
#
_entry.id   AF-A0A7W3MUV5-F1
#
_cell.length_a   1.000
_cell.length_b   1.000
_cell.length_c   1.000
_cell.angle_alpha   90.00
_cell.angle_beta   90.00
_cell.angle_gamma   90.00
#
_symmetry.space_group_name_H-M   'P 1'
#
loop_
_entity.id
_entity.type
_entity.pdbx_description
1 polymer ?
#
loop_
_entity_poly.entity_id
_entity_poly.type
_entity_poly.pdbx_seq_one_letter_code
_entity_poly.pdbx_strand_id
1 'polypeptide(L)'
;MTSAERMRRRHRSPETVTLPWRDLDGKPHTAKLFFPHSAGTALHRDRFNLDIWRPALERAGIVEAPKPGERRKPAREHGMHALRHYFASVLLTEGEAAVQAASEWMGHHSPKITWDTYAHLMPKSETRMRKLIDRALTSSSSALNVPSQAKRSRNALV
;
A
#
# COMPACT_ATOMS: atom_id res chain seq x y z
N MET A 1 2.78 9.34 -25.39
CA MET A 1 1.97 10.10 -24.40
C MET A 1 2.15 9.45 -23.04
N THR A 2 2.70 10.18 -22.07
CA THR A 2 2.98 9.64 -20.72
C THR A 2 1.71 9.64 -19.86
N SER A 3 1.60 8.71 -18.90
CA SER A 3 0.42 8.55 -18.03
C SER A 3 0.03 9.84 -17.29
N ALA A 4 1.02 10.70 -17.00
CA ALA A 4 0.85 12.02 -16.39
C ALA A 4 0.04 13.01 -17.23
N GLU A 5 0.10 12.90 -18.56
CA GLU A 5 -0.61 13.80 -19.49
C GLU A 5 -2.10 13.45 -19.62
N ARG A 6 -2.43 12.15 -19.47
CA ARG A 6 -3.82 11.67 -19.53
C ARG A 6 -4.62 12.07 -18.30
N MET A 7 -3.96 12.19 -17.15
CA MET A 7 -4.54 12.61 -15.88
C MET A 7 -4.99 14.09 -15.92
N ARG A 8 -4.31 14.96 -16.66
CA ARG A 8 -4.58 16.42 -16.64
C ARG A 8 -5.86 16.87 -17.35
N ARG A 9 -6.49 16.05 -18.22
CA ARG A 9 -7.61 16.50 -19.06
C ARG A 9 -9.01 16.35 -18.44
N ARG A 10 -9.15 15.73 -17.27
CA ARG A 10 -10.47 15.54 -16.59
C ARG A 10 -10.47 15.82 -15.09
N HIS A 11 -9.32 16.15 -14.49
CA HIS A 11 -9.22 16.38 -13.06
C HIS A 11 -9.35 17.87 -12.73
N ARG A 12 -10.15 18.15 -11.68
CA ARG A 12 -10.25 19.46 -11.06
C ARG A 12 -8.85 19.96 -10.69
N SER A 13 -8.60 21.26 -10.87
CA SER A 13 -7.36 21.90 -10.47
C SER A 13 -7.07 21.64 -8.98
N PRO A 14 -5.82 21.36 -8.59
CA PRO A 14 -5.50 21.14 -7.19
C PRO A 14 -5.84 22.39 -6.36
N GLU A 15 -6.57 22.21 -5.26
CA GLU A 15 -7.11 23.29 -4.43
C GLU A 15 -6.23 23.54 -3.21
N THR A 16 -6.09 24.81 -2.82
CA THR A 16 -5.32 25.20 -1.64
C THR A 16 -6.21 25.12 -0.41
N VAL A 17 -5.83 24.30 0.57
CA VAL A 17 -6.60 24.09 1.80
C VAL A 17 -5.70 24.25 3.03
N THR A 18 -6.19 24.98 4.03
CA THR A 18 -5.51 25.23 5.30
C THR A 18 -6.24 24.50 6.43
N LEU A 19 -5.58 23.50 7.02
CA LEU A 19 -6.12 22.70 8.12
C LEU A 19 -5.01 22.33 9.11
N PRO A 20 -5.36 22.02 10.36
CA PRO A 20 -4.41 21.45 11.32
C PRO A 20 -4.25 19.94 11.03
N TRP A 21 -3.49 19.62 9.96
CA TRP A 21 -3.43 18.28 9.36
C TRP A 21 -2.93 17.15 10.27
N ARG A 22 -2.08 17.46 11.26
CA ARG A 22 -1.47 16.47 12.15
C ARG A 22 -2.25 16.28 13.44
N ASP A 23 -2.51 17.37 14.13
CA ASP A 23 -3.12 17.40 15.46
C ASP A 23 -4.34 18.32 15.38
N LEU A 24 -5.46 17.96 16.02
CA LEU A 24 -6.71 18.73 15.94
C LEU A 24 -6.53 20.18 16.41
N ASP A 25 -5.73 20.40 17.45
CA ASP A 25 -5.41 21.71 18.02
C ASP A 25 -4.03 22.24 17.56
N GLY A 26 -3.44 21.60 16.55
CA GLY A 26 -2.14 21.97 16.02
C GLY A 26 -2.16 23.26 15.19
N LYS A 27 -0.96 23.78 14.89
CA LYS A 27 -0.85 24.92 13.96
C LYS A 27 -1.39 24.51 12.58
N PRO A 28 -2.32 25.28 11.99
CA PRO A 28 -2.79 25.00 10.65
C PRO A 28 -1.65 25.10 9.63
N HIS A 29 -1.62 24.18 8.67
CA HIS A 29 -0.69 24.25 7.54
C HIS A 29 -1.48 24.31 6.23
N THR A 30 -1.00 25.14 5.31
CA THR A 30 -1.59 25.28 3.97
C THR A 30 -0.95 24.28 3.03
N ALA A 31 -1.77 23.47 2.37
CA ALA A 31 -1.33 22.47 1.40
C ALA A 31 -2.19 22.53 0.13
N LYS A 32 -1.58 22.20 -1.02
CA LYS A 32 -2.29 22.07 -2.30
C LYS A 32 -2.74 20.61 -2.48
N LEU A 33 -4.04 20.38 -2.48
CA LEU A 33 -4.63 19.04 -2.54
C LEU A 33 -4.88 18.62 -3.98
N PHE A 34 -4.32 17.46 -4.36
CA PHE A 34 -4.59 16.85 -5.67
C PHE A 34 -6.02 16.28 -5.78
N PHE A 35 -6.59 15.83 -4.66
CA PHE A 35 -7.94 15.28 -4.59
C PHE A 35 -8.80 16.06 -3.59
N PRO A 36 -9.27 17.26 -3.96
CA PRO A 36 -10.19 18.03 -3.14
C PRO A 36 -11.62 17.47 -3.26
N HIS A 37 -12.42 17.69 -2.22
CA HIS A 37 -13.87 17.50 -2.28
C HIS A 37 -14.50 18.49 -3.28
N SER A 38 -15.71 18.22 -3.77
CA SER A 38 -16.43 19.10 -4.71
C SER A 38 -16.66 20.51 -4.15
N ALA A 39 -16.70 20.65 -2.82
CA ALA A 39 -16.80 21.92 -2.10
C ALA A 39 -15.46 22.66 -1.91
N GLY A 40 -14.35 22.16 -2.46
CA GLY A 40 -13.02 22.78 -2.30
C GLY A 40 -12.32 22.48 -0.97
N THR A 41 -12.85 21.53 -0.19
CA THR A 41 -12.30 21.12 1.11
C THR A 41 -11.49 19.81 1.01
N ALA A 42 -10.83 19.42 2.09
CA ALA A 42 -10.20 18.11 2.19
C ALA A 42 -11.24 16.97 2.11
N LEU A 43 -10.87 15.86 1.47
CA LEU A 43 -11.72 14.66 1.48
C LEU A 43 -11.79 14.06 2.88
N HIS A 44 -13.00 13.98 3.43
CA HIS A 44 -13.25 13.22 4.64
C HIS A 44 -13.44 11.73 4.30
N ARG A 45 -12.70 10.84 4.97
CA ARG A 45 -12.69 9.41 4.63
C ARG A 45 -14.09 8.77 4.65
N ASP A 46 -14.90 9.12 5.65
CA ASP A 46 -16.21 8.49 5.84
C ASP A 46 -17.21 8.98 4.79
N ARG A 47 -17.12 10.25 4.41
CA ARG A 47 -17.95 10.82 3.36
C ARG A 47 -17.58 10.24 2.01
N PHE A 48 -16.28 10.14 1.72
CA PHE A 48 -15.79 9.48 0.51
C PHE A 48 -16.28 8.03 0.42
N ASN A 49 -16.19 7.27 1.53
CA ASN A 49 -16.65 5.88 1.57
C ASN A 49 -18.16 5.76 1.27
N LEU A 50 -18.98 6.63 1.85
CA LEU A 50 -20.44 6.57 1.70
C LEU A 50 -20.94 7.10 0.35
N ASP A 51 -20.38 8.21 -0.13
CA ASP A 51 -20.90 8.97 -1.27
C ASP A 51 -20.30 8.56 -2.61
N ILE A 52 -19.06 8.06 -2.59
CA ILE A 52 -18.30 7.79 -3.83
C ILE A 52 -17.98 6.30 -3.92
N TRP A 53 -17.33 5.77 -2.88
CA TRP A 53 -16.78 4.42 -2.92
C TRP A 53 -17.87 3.34 -2.93
N ARG A 54 -18.78 3.33 -1.95
CA ARG A 54 -19.82 2.31 -1.93
C ARG A 54 -20.72 2.32 -3.17
N PRO A 55 -21.20 3.47 -3.70
CA PRO A 55 -21.91 3.49 -4.98
C PRO A 55 -21.09 2.93 -6.14
N ALA A 56 -19.76 3.13 -6.14
CA ALA A 56 -18.90 2.54 -7.15
C ALA A 56 -18.85 1.01 -7.04
N LEU A 57 -18.76 0.47 -5.82
CA LEU A 57 -18.84 -0.98 -5.57
C LEU A 57 -20.19 -1.58 -5.96
N GLU A 58 -21.28 -0.85 -5.66
CA GLU A 58 -22.65 -1.24 -6.05
C GLU A 58 -22.77 -1.32 -7.58
N ARG A 59 -22.26 -0.32 -8.31
CA ARG A 59 -22.23 -0.34 -9.79
C ARG A 59 -21.29 -1.40 -10.36
N ALA A 60 -20.21 -1.73 -9.66
CA ALA A 60 -19.28 -2.78 -10.05
C ALA A 60 -19.79 -4.19 -9.74
N GLY A 61 -20.95 -4.33 -9.07
CA GLY A 61 -21.52 -5.61 -8.67
C GLY A 61 -20.76 -6.31 -7.53
N ILE A 62 -19.88 -5.60 -6.82
CA ILE A 62 -19.10 -6.16 -5.70
C ILE A 62 -19.96 -6.23 -4.43
N VAL A 63 -20.83 -5.23 -4.23
CA VAL A 63 -21.76 -5.17 -3.10
C VAL A 63 -23.17 -4.99 -3.64
N GLU A 64 -24.15 -5.66 -3.02
CA GLU A 64 -25.56 -5.49 -3.37
C GLU A 64 -26.02 -4.04 -3.14
N ALA A 65 -26.65 -3.46 -4.16
CA ALA A 65 -27.33 -2.18 -4.02
C ALA A 65 -28.56 -2.34 -3.10
N PRO A 66 -28.87 -1.33 -2.26
CA PRO A 66 -30.10 -1.34 -1.46
C PRO A 66 -31.32 -1.35 -2.39
N LYS A 67 -32.36 -2.11 -2.02
CA LYS A 67 -33.66 -2.00 -2.70
C LYS A 67 -34.32 -0.66 -2.38
N PRO A 68 -35.27 -0.17 -3.20
CA PRO A 68 -36.02 1.05 -2.89
C PRO A 68 -36.62 0.99 -1.48
N GLY A 69 -36.33 2.01 -0.66
CA GLY A 69 -36.80 2.09 0.73
C GLY A 69 -35.91 1.38 1.77
N GLU A 70 -34.92 0.59 1.35
CA GLU A 70 -34.01 -0.09 2.27
C GLU A 70 -32.76 0.75 2.58
N ARG A 71 -32.26 0.61 3.80
CA ARG A 71 -30.95 1.14 4.17
C ARG A 71 -29.86 0.26 3.60
N ARG A 72 -28.74 0.89 3.24
CA ARG A 72 -27.51 0.22 2.82
C ARG A 72 -26.99 -0.70 3.91
N LYS A 73 -26.75 -1.96 3.56
CA LYS A 73 -26.09 -2.93 4.44
C LYS A 73 -24.66 -2.48 4.76
N PRO A 74 -24.16 -2.76 5.97
CA PRO A 74 -22.77 -2.51 6.31
C PRO A 74 -21.87 -3.41 5.45
N ALA A 75 -20.85 -2.80 4.83
CA ALA A 75 -19.87 -3.49 3.98
C ALA A 75 -18.46 -3.05 4.39
N ARG A 76 -18.11 -3.25 5.67
CA ARG A 76 -16.86 -2.73 6.25
C ARG A 76 -15.63 -3.37 5.61
N GLU A 77 -15.72 -4.66 5.28
CA GLU A 77 -14.68 -5.42 4.56
C GLU A 77 -14.35 -4.83 3.18
N HIS A 78 -15.32 -4.18 2.54
CA HIS A 78 -15.14 -3.54 1.24
C HIS A 78 -14.86 -2.04 1.34
N GLY A 79 -14.42 -1.52 2.48
CA GLY A 79 -13.94 -0.14 2.57
C GLY A 79 -12.75 0.12 1.64
N MET A 80 -12.36 1.39 1.47
CA MET A 80 -11.21 1.76 0.62
C MET A 80 -9.90 1.03 0.96
N HIS A 81 -9.75 0.55 2.20
CA HIS A 81 -8.58 -0.24 2.61
C HIS A 81 -8.46 -1.58 1.86
N ALA A 82 -9.54 -2.09 1.29
CA ALA A 82 -9.52 -3.27 0.42
C ALA A 82 -8.58 -3.09 -0.79
N LEU A 83 -8.44 -1.86 -1.32
CA LEU A 83 -7.48 -1.60 -2.41
C LEU A 83 -6.02 -1.80 -1.96
N ARG A 84 -5.70 -1.48 -0.70
CA ARG A 84 -4.38 -1.71 -0.14
C ARG A 84 -4.12 -3.20 0.06
N HIS A 85 -5.11 -3.95 0.53
CA HIS A 85 -5.03 -5.41 0.59
C HIS A 85 -4.85 -6.04 -0.80
N TYR A 86 -5.58 -5.57 -1.80
CA TYR A 86 -5.43 -6.03 -3.19
C TYR A 86 -4.01 -5.79 -3.72
N PHE A 87 -3.50 -4.56 -3.55
CA PHE A 87 -2.12 -4.23 -3.94
C PHE A 87 -1.10 -5.15 -3.27
N ALA A 88 -1.19 -5.36 -1.95
CA ALA A 88 -0.29 -6.25 -1.23
C ALA A 88 -0.39 -7.69 -1.72
N SER A 89 -1.62 -8.16 -1.99
CA SER A 89 -1.88 -9.52 -2.48
C SER A 89 -1.19 -9.74 -3.81
N VAL A 90 -1.44 -8.87 -4.80
CA VAL A 90 -0.81 -8.94 -6.14
C VAL A 90 0.71 -8.94 -6.05
N LEU A 91 1.30 -8.06 -5.23
CA LEU A 91 2.76 -7.99 -5.09
C LEU A 91 3.38 -9.26 -4.51
N LEU A 92 2.68 -9.95 -3.62
CA LEU A 92 3.20 -11.14 -2.93
C LEU A 92 2.86 -12.44 -3.66
N THR A 93 1.80 -12.47 -4.46
CA THR A 93 1.40 -13.66 -5.23
C THR A 93 1.99 -13.68 -6.63
N GLU A 94 1.96 -12.54 -7.33
CA GLU A 94 2.38 -12.41 -8.72
C GLU A 94 3.70 -11.66 -8.87
N GLY A 95 3.92 -10.67 -7.99
CA GLY A 95 5.20 -9.97 -7.93
C GLY A 95 6.29 -10.89 -7.37
N GLU A 96 7.50 -10.78 -7.90
CA GLU A 96 8.69 -11.36 -7.27
C GLU A 96 9.14 -10.55 -6.03
N ALA A 97 8.23 -9.79 -5.42
CA ALA A 97 8.55 -8.88 -4.34
C ALA A 97 8.73 -9.64 -3.02
N ALA A 98 9.89 -9.46 -2.39
CA ALA A 98 10.09 -9.91 -1.01
C ALA A 98 9.17 -9.13 -0.05
N VAL A 99 8.81 -9.77 1.07
CA VAL A 99 7.98 -9.16 2.14
C VAL A 99 8.54 -7.81 2.61
N GLN A 100 9.86 -7.67 2.65
CA GLN A 100 10.55 -6.42 2.96
C GLN A 100 10.17 -5.30 1.98
N ALA A 101 10.32 -5.53 0.68
CA ALA A 101 10.04 -4.53 -0.35
C ALA A 101 8.55 -4.16 -0.38
N ALA A 102 7.66 -5.15 -0.27
CA ALA A 102 6.22 -4.90 -0.17
C ALA A 102 5.89 -4.05 1.07
N SER A 103 6.52 -4.33 2.21
CA SER A 103 6.37 -3.54 3.44
C SER A 103 6.79 -2.09 3.28
N GLU A 104 7.93 -1.85 2.62
CA GLU A 104 8.47 -0.51 2.37
C GLU A 104 7.55 0.30 1.45
N TRP A 105 7.08 -0.30 0.35
CA TRP A 105 6.16 0.37 -0.58
C TRP A 105 4.81 0.71 0.06
N MET A 106 4.35 -0.15 0.96
CA MET A 106 3.17 0.13 1.76
C MET A 106 3.42 1.18 2.85
N GLY A 107 4.69 1.43 3.23
CA GLY A 107 5.04 2.34 4.32
C GLY A 107 4.70 1.77 5.70
N HIS A 108 4.77 0.45 5.89
CA HIS A 108 4.65 -0.14 7.22
C HIS A 108 5.91 0.14 8.04
N HIS A 109 5.73 0.48 9.31
CA HIS A 109 6.83 0.70 10.26
C HIS A 109 7.66 -0.58 10.49
N SER A 110 7.09 -1.76 10.24
CA SER A 110 7.79 -3.03 10.34
C SER A 110 7.32 -4.03 9.28
N PRO A 111 8.25 -4.78 8.66
CA PRO A 111 7.94 -5.93 7.79
C PRO A 111 7.08 -6.99 8.46
N LYS A 112 7.14 -7.10 9.78
CA LYS A 112 6.30 -8.04 10.54
C LYS A 112 4.81 -7.79 10.32
N ILE A 113 4.37 -6.55 10.15
CA ILE A 113 2.98 -6.21 9.87
C ILE A 113 2.54 -6.84 8.54
N THR A 114 3.39 -6.74 7.51
CA THR A 114 3.16 -7.35 6.20
C THR A 114 3.15 -8.86 6.29
N TRP A 115 4.11 -9.44 7.00
CA TRP A 115 4.19 -10.89 7.20
C TRP A 115 2.93 -11.43 7.89
N ASP A 116 2.58 -10.88 9.05
CA ASP A 116 1.43 -11.33 9.86
C ASP A 116 0.12 -11.24 9.06
N THR A 117 0.00 -10.26 8.17
CA THR A 117 -1.21 -10.05 7.37
C THR A 117 -1.25 -10.96 6.14
N TYR A 118 -0.14 -11.15 5.41
CA TYR A 118 -0.16 -11.67 4.04
C TYR A 118 0.68 -12.94 3.80
N ALA A 119 1.44 -13.45 4.78
CA ALA A 119 2.30 -14.62 4.57
C ALA A 119 1.53 -15.85 4.04
N HIS A 120 0.22 -15.93 4.33
CA HIS A 120 -0.67 -16.99 3.85
C HIS A 120 -0.90 -16.98 2.32
N LEU A 121 -0.64 -15.85 1.65
CA LEU A 121 -0.76 -15.71 0.20
C LEU A 121 0.50 -16.17 -0.54
N MET A 122 1.62 -16.28 0.16
CA MET A 122 2.90 -16.57 -0.48
C MET A 122 2.88 -17.99 -1.07
N PRO A 123 3.29 -18.17 -2.34
CA PRO A 123 3.36 -19.49 -2.95
C PRO A 123 4.22 -20.43 -2.11
N LYS A 124 3.70 -21.61 -1.77
CA LYS A 124 4.49 -22.67 -1.13
C LYS A 124 5.57 -23.12 -2.12
N SER A 125 6.78 -22.63 -1.91
CA SER A 125 7.88 -22.75 -2.85
C SER A 125 8.75 -23.97 -2.58
N GLU A 126 8.28 -24.99 -1.85
CA GLU A 126 9.13 -26.09 -1.38
C GLU A 126 9.94 -26.74 -2.51
N THR A 127 9.30 -27.09 -3.63
CA THR A 127 9.99 -27.65 -4.80
C THR A 127 10.94 -26.66 -5.47
N ARG A 128 10.57 -25.36 -5.54
CA ARG A 128 11.44 -24.30 -6.07
C ARG A 128 12.65 -24.07 -5.18
N MET A 129 12.47 -24.11 -3.86
CA MET A 129 13.52 -23.97 -2.85
C MET A 129 14.48 -25.16 -2.92
N ARG A 130 13.99 -26.39 -2.97
CA ARG A 130 14.83 -27.59 -3.16
C ARG A 130 15.68 -27.47 -4.42
N LYS A 131 15.06 -27.19 -5.58
CA LYS A 131 15.79 -26.97 -6.84
C LYS A 131 16.83 -25.85 -6.77
N LEU A 132 16.53 -24.75 -6.07
CA LEU A 132 17.47 -23.64 -5.90
C LEU A 132 18.68 -24.03 -5.04
N ILE A 133 18.45 -24.75 -3.94
CA ILE A 133 19.51 -25.27 -3.07
C ILE A 133 20.35 -26.31 -3.81
N ASP A 134 19.71 -27.27 -4.48
CA ASP A 134 20.40 -28.29 -5.30
C ASP A 134 21.30 -27.61 -6.35
N ARG A 135 20.81 -26.57 -7.02
CA ARG A 135 21.59 -25.79 -7.98
C ARG A 135 22.76 -25.06 -7.33
N ALA A 136 22.56 -24.43 -6.17
CA ALA A 136 23.61 -23.69 -5.46
C ALA A 136 24.73 -24.63 -4.98
N LEU A 137 24.37 -25.84 -4.56
CA LEU A 137 25.32 -26.86 -4.10
C LEU A 137 26.05 -27.56 -5.24
N THR A 138 25.41 -27.70 -6.41
CA THR A 138 26.02 -28.29 -7.61
C THR A 138 26.81 -27.29 -8.45
N SER A 139 26.57 -25.99 -8.30
CA SER A 139 27.43 -24.96 -8.89
C SER A 139 28.75 -24.86 -8.12
N SER A 140 29.76 -25.61 -8.58
CA SER A 140 31.11 -25.59 -8.00
C SER A 140 31.81 -24.26 -8.31
N SER A 141 31.59 -23.25 -7.46
CA SER A 141 32.44 -22.06 -7.34
C SER A 141 32.37 -21.52 -5.90
N SER A 142 33.15 -22.18 -5.05
CA SER A 142 33.93 -21.61 -3.94
C SER A 142 33.20 -20.88 -2.79
N ALA A 143 33.06 -21.62 -1.70
CA ALA A 143 32.68 -21.19 -0.36
C ALA A 143 33.73 -20.28 0.36
N LEU A 144 34.42 -19.37 -0.35
CA LEU A 144 35.49 -18.54 0.24
C LEU A 144 35.17 -17.04 0.39
N ASN A 145 33.97 -16.57 0.03
CA ASN A 145 33.61 -15.15 0.19
C ASN A 145 32.58 -14.94 1.31
N VAL A 146 33.00 -15.17 2.56
CA VAL A 146 32.21 -14.79 3.74
C VAL A 146 32.41 -13.29 3.96
N PRO A 147 31.35 -12.46 3.99
CA PRO A 147 31.48 -11.05 4.37
C PRO A 147 31.85 -10.99 5.86
N SER A 148 33.13 -10.81 6.16
CA SER A 148 33.59 -10.50 7.51
C SER A 148 33.03 -9.14 7.91
N GLN A 149 32.30 -9.06 9.03
CA GLN A 149 31.96 -7.78 9.63
C GLN A 149 33.25 -7.10 10.09
N ALA A 150 33.78 -6.18 9.28
CA ALA A 150 34.89 -5.33 9.66
C ALA A 150 34.49 -4.49 10.88
N LYS A 151 35.28 -4.63 11.96
CA LYS A 151 35.11 -3.97 13.25
C LYS A 151 34.97 -2.46 13.09
N ARG A 152 33.92 -1.92 13.71
CA ARG A 152 33.65 -0.50 13.91
C ARG A 152 34.82 0.13 14.69
N SER A 153 35.68 0.89 14.01
CA SER A 153 36.71 1.72 14.64
C SER A 153 36.04 2.75 15.54
N ARG A 154 36.37 2.72 16.85
CA ARG A 154 36.10 3.80 17.79
C ARG A 154 37.22 4.84 17.61
N ASN A 155 36.89 6.01 17.08
CA ASN A 155 37.76 7.17 17.23
C ASN A 155 37.75 7.61 18.69
N ALA A 156 38.90 7.48 19.36
CA ALA A 156 39.21 8.24 20.55
C ALA A 156 39.59 9.66 20.10
N LEU A 157 38.88 10.67 20.60
CA LEU A 157 39.30 12.06 20.51
C LEU A 157 40.32 12.35 21.63
N VAL A 158 41.34 13.12 21.26
CA VAL A 158 42.35 13.76 22.11
C VAL A 158 41.71 14.67 23.16
#